data_AF-A0A9X9YNF9-F1
#
_entry.id   AF-A0A9X9YNF9-F1
#
_cell.length_a   1.000
_cell.length_b   1.000
_cell.length_c   1.000
_cell.angle_alpha   90.00
_cell.angle_beta   90.00
_cell.angle_gamma   90.00
#
_symmetry.space_group_name_H-M   'P 1'
#
loop_
_entity.id
_entity.type
_entity.pdbx_description
1 polymer ?
#
loop_
_entity_poly.entity_id
_entity_poly.type
_entity_poly.pdbx_seq_one_letter_code
_entity_poly.pdbx_strand_id
1 'polypeptide(L)'
;MAPRVKVVSYGETTDLRIVRVEIDNFRGIKRLDWQPRPGINCLIGSGDSGKTTILDAIELVFASRNGVMFDDADFYDVDPKKNPISITVTLADIPSEFLRNDRYGNYTRGWHGETQTLEDEPDEARGFQPALSVRLTVDQTLEAEWGIFNRRLEKEGKRLPSLSYNDRQEVMPSRLGPYADHHLGWGRLSVLNKITEDAKGSRALLAEAGRIARAEFSKESKALFAEVIKQAKCAAQALGVAVTDDLQAMLDIQAVGLSGRGISLHEKNLPLRQLGLGSSRLFVAALQDQARVNASIALIDEVEHGLEPHRIARVLRQLKAPKKDGSIKAFSYHALSCCSLRLSC
;
A
#
# COMPACT_ATOMS: atom_id res chain seq x y z
N MET A 1 9.08 -16.09 -19.17
CA MET A 1 10.54 -16.18 -18.93
C MET A 1 10.77 -16.10 -17.42
N ALA A 2 11.57 -16.97 -16.79
CA ALA A 2 11.80 -16.84 -15.35
C ALA A 2 12.48 -15.48 -15.05
N PRO A 3 12.03 -14.71 -14.04
CA PRO A 3 12.62 -13.41 -13.75
C PRO A 3 14.13 -13.57 -13.47
N ARG A 4 14.98 -12.94 -14.30
CA ARG A 4 16.44 -12.91 -14.12
C ARG A 4 16.82 -11.83 -13.11
N VAL A 5 16.26 -11.93 -11.91
CA VAL A 5 16.50 -10.98 -10.82
C VAL A 5 17.49 -11.60 -9.84
N LYS A 6 18.61 -10.93 -9.59
CA LYS A 6 19.56 -11.28 -8.53
C LYS A 6 19.16 -10.56 -7.24
N VAL A 7 19.14 -11.29 -6.12
CA VAL A 7 18.84 -10.73 -4.79
C VAL A 7 20.12 -10.61 -3.98
N VAL A 8 20.32 -9.47 -3.32
CA VAL A 8 21.43 -9.23 -2.38
C VAL A 8 20.86 -8.73 -1.06
N SER A 9 21.29 -9.31 0.07
CA SER A 9 20.71 -8.99 1.40
C SER A 9 21.71 -8.52 2.44
N TYR A 10 21.28 -7.65 3.38
CA TYR A 10 22.11 -7.08 4.45
C TYR A 10 21.32 -6.87 5.77
N GLY A 11 21.82 -7.36 6.92
CA GLY A 11 21.35 -7.04 8.28
C GLY A 11 20.66 -8.16 9.07
N GLU A 12 20.32 -7.91 10.34
CA GLU A 12 19.52 -8.77 11.24
C GLU A 12 18.35 -7.97 11.86
N THR A 13 17.15 -8.56 11.96
CA THR A 13 15.93 -7.90 12.49
C THR A 13 15.01 -8.90 13.19
N THR A 14 14.39 -8.52 14.32
CA THR A 14 13.42 -9.30 15.13
C THR A 14 11.96 -8.79 15.04
N ASP A 15 11.65 -7.96 14.05
CA ASP A 15 10.34 -7.33 13.85
C ASP A 15 9.60 -7.93 12.66
N LEU A 16 8.28 -7.69 12.60
CA LEU A 16 7.38 -8.05 11.51
C LEU A 16 8.05 -7.90 10.13
N ARG A 17 8.20 -9.02 9.43
CA ARG A 17 8.93 -9.10 8.16
C ARG A 17 8.30 -10.05 7.17
N ILE A 18 8.58 -9.81 5.89
CA ILE A 18 8.26 -10.77 4.82
C ILE A 18 9.35 -11.84 4.80
N VAL A 19 8.97 -13.10 4.99
CA VAL A 19 9.89 -14.24 4.94
C VAL A 19 9.75 -15.07 3.67
N ARG A 20 8.62 -14.94 2.96
CA ARG A 20 8.41 -15.59 1.67
C ARG A 20 7.43 -14.82 0.80
N VAL A 21 7.69 -14.80 -0.51
CA VAL A 21 6.87 -14.23 -1.57
C VAL A 21 6.75 -15.27 -2.67
N GLU A 22 5.54 -15.75 -2.91
CA GLU A 22 5.20 -16.68 -3.99
C GLU A 22 4.31 -15.94 -4.98
N ILE A 23 4.67 -15.94 -6.27
CA ILE A 23 3.91 -15.31 -7.35
C ILE A 23 3.76 -16.32 -8.47
N ASP A 24 2.53 -16.63 -8.84
CA ASP A 24 2.20 -17.43 -10.01
C ASP A 24 1.34 -16.58 -10.97
N ASN A 25 1.72 -16.61 -12.24
CA ASN A 25 0.98 -16.07 -13.37
C ASN A 25 0.60 -14.58 -13.35
N PHE A 26 1.39 -13.72 -12.69
CA PHE A 26 1.11 -12.29 -12.62
C PHE A 26 1.99 -11.51 -13.61
N ARG A 27 1.37 -10.89 -14.61
CA ARG A 27 1.99 -10.10 -15.69
C ARG A 27 3.15 -10.87 -16.32
N GLY A 28 4.36 -10.32 -16.35
CA GLY A 28 5.54 -10.99 -16.90
C GLY A 28 6.05 -12.20 -16.09
N ILE A 29 5.51 -12.46 -14.90
CA ILE A 29 5.99 -13.49 -13.97
C ILE A 29 5.12 -14.75 -14.09
N LYS A 30 5.68 -15.83 -14.65
CA LYS A 30 5.03 -17.14 -14.63
C LYS A 30 5.06 -17.78 -13.25
N ARG A 31 6.24 -17.75 -12.61
CA ARG A 31 6.48 -18.29 -11.28
C ARG A 31 7.64 -17.57 -10.61
N LEU A 32 7.47 -17.23 -9.35
CA LEU A 32 8.50 -16.75 -8.42
C LEU A 32 8.25 -17.43 -7.08
N ASP A 33 9.31 -17.94 -6.47
CA ASP A 33 9.33 -18.34 -5.07
C ASP A 33 10.58 -17.72 -4.46
N TRP A 34 10.38 -16.70 -3.63
CA TRP A 34 11.45 -15.90 -3.09
C TRP A 34 11.34 -15.83 -1.58
N GLN A 35 12.48 -16.03 -0.91
CA GLN A 35 12.61 -15.97 0.55
C GLN A 35 13.55 -14.80 0.90
N PRO A 36 13.01 -13.60 1.18
CA PRO A 36 13.82 -12.47 1.61
C PRO A 36 14.58 -12.81 2.90
N ARG A 37 15.83 -12.35 3.00
CA ARG A 37 16.59 -12.42 4.25
C ARG A 37 16.21 -11.27 5.17
N PRO A 38 16.53 -11.33 6.47
CA PRO A 38 16.35 -10.20 7.37
C PRO A 38 17.07 -8.93 6.85
N GLY A 39 16.50 -7.76 7.15
CA GLY A 39 17.04 -6.47 6.72
C GLY A 39 16.78 -6.12 5.26
N ILE A 40 17.76 -5.49 4.60
CA ILE A 40 17.61 -4.91 3.27
C ILE A 40 17.78 -5.99 2.21
N ASN A 41 16.92 -6.00 1.17
CA ASN A 41 16.98 -6.96 0.07
C ASN A 41 16.89 -6.24 -1.28
N CYS A 42 17.96 -6.18 -2.07
CA CYS A 42 17.96 -5.48 -3.37
C CYS A 42 17.54 -6.40 -4.52
N LEU A 43 16.65 -5.95 -5.41
CA LEU A 43 16.24 -6.66 -6.63
C LEU A 43 17.04 -6.14 -7.84
N ILE A 44 18.02 -6.87 -8.35
CA ILE A 44 18.90 -6.39 -9.42
C ILE A 44 18.59 -7.14 -10.73
N GLY A 45 18.36 -6.41 -11.81
CA GLY A 45 18.07 -7.00 -13.12
C GLY A 45 17.95 -5.93 -14.21
N SER A 46 17.97 -6.34 -15.48
CA SER A 46 17.79 -5.42 -16.61
C SER A 46 16.45 -4.66 -16.55
N GLY A 47 16.30 -3.61 -17.35
CA GLY A 47 14.98 -3.04 -17.64
C GLY A 47 13.96 -4.15 -17.97
N ASP A 48 12.72 -3.96 -17.51
CA ASP A 48 11.59 -4.87 -17.73
C ASP A 48 11.77 -6.32 -17.24
N SER A 49 12.70 -6.56 -16.32
CA SER A 49 12.92 -7.89 -15.74
C SER A 49 11.90 -8.32 -14.68
N GLY A 50 10.82 -7.55 -14.47
CA GLY A 50 9.76 -7.83 -13.50
C GLY A 50 10.02 -7.36 -12.05
N LYS A 51 11.02 -6.51 -11.80
CA LYS A 51 11.34 -6.04 -10.43
C LYS A 51 10.19 -5.25 -9.82
N THR A 52 9.69 -4.25 -10.54
CA THR A 52 8.53 -3.45 -10.16
C THR A 52 7.29 -4.32 -10.00
N THR A 53 7.10 -5.31 -10.88
CA THR A 53 6.02 -6.30 -10.79
C THR A 53 6.04 -7.10 -9.49
N ILE A 54 7.22 -7.44 -8.95
CA ILE A 54 7.34 -8.09 -7.64
C ILE A 54 6.86 -7.15 -6.52
N LEU A 55 7.21 -5.87 -6.59
CA LEU A 55 6.77 -4.88 -5.59
C LEU A 55 5.25 -4.66 -5.67
N ASP A 56 4.72 -4.55 -6.88
CA ASP A 56 3.28 -4.45 -7.14
C ASP A 56 2.55 -5.65 -6.54
N ALA A 57 3.05 -6.86 -6.77
CA ALA A 57 2.45 -8.09 -6.25
C ALA A 57 2.40 -8.10 -4.71
N ILE A 58 3.50 -7.72 -4.05
CA ILE A 58 3.56 -7.61 -2.59
C ILE A 58 2.54 -6.58 -2.08
N GLU A 59 2.45 -5.42 -2.72
CA GLU A 59 1.50 -4.36 -2.35
C GLU A 59 0.04 -4.80 -2.54
N LEU A 60 -0.27 -5.49 -3.65
CA LEU A 60 -1.61 -5.96 -4.00
C LEU A 60 -2.18 -6.98 -3.00
N VAL A 61 -1.35 -7.84 -2.41
CA VAL A 61 -1.78 -8.80 -1.37
C VAL A 61 -2.37 -8.09 -0.13
N PHE A 62 -1.86 -6.90 0.18
CA PHE A 62 -2.33 -6.09 1.30
C PHE A 62 -3.29 -4.96 0.89
N ALA A 63 -3.60 -4.83 -0.40
CA ALA A 63 -4.55 -3.83 -0.87
C ALA A 63 -5.98 -4.09 -0.35
N SER A 64 -6.77 -3.02 -0.24
CA SER A 64 -8.19 -3.11 0.11
C SER A 64 -9.02 -3.50 -1.11
N ARG A 65 -10.06 -4.33 -0.89
CA ARG A 65 -10.93 -4.86 -1.96
C ARG A 65 -11.55 -3.78 -2.85
N ASN A 66 -11.87 -2.61 -2.28
CA ASN A 66 -12.72 -1.61 -2.95
C ASN A 66 -11.99 -0.73 -3.99
N GLY A 67 -10.79 -1.08 -4.42
CA GLY A 67 -10.00 -0.21 -5.31
C GLY A 67 -9.01 -0.91 -6.24
N VAL A 68 -9.02 -2.25 -6.30
CA VAL A 68 -8.17 -2.99 -7.23
C VAL A 68 -9.04 -3.52 -8.36
N MET A 69 -8.69 -3.17 -9.59
CA MET A 69 -9.29 -3.71 -10.80
C MET A 69 -8.22 -4.54 -11.50
N PHE A 70 -8.64 -5.68 -12.04
CA PHE A 70 -7.80 -6.54 -12.87
C PHE A 70 -8.34 -6.54 -14.29
N ASP A 71 -7.44 -6.65 -15.25
CA ASP A 71 -7.76 -6.93 -16.65
C ASP A 71 -6.93 -8.12 -17.16
N ASP A 72 -7.22 -8.56 -18.38
CA ASP A 72 -6.53 -9.71 -18.99
C ASP A 72 -5.01 -9.51 -19.07
N ALA A 73 -4.51 -8.27 -19.15
CA ALA A 73 -3.08 -7.98 -19.25
C ALA A 73 -2.32 -8.16 -17.92
N ASP A 74 -3.04 -8.25 -16.79
CA ASP A 74 -2.46 -8.63 -15.51
C ASP A 74 -2.11 -10.13 -15.42
N PHE A 75 -2.62 -10.97 -16.34
CA PHE A 75 -2.37 -12.40 -16.36
C PHE A 75 -1.15 -12.73 -17.21
N TYR A 76 -0.39 -13.74 -16.80
CA TYR A 76 0.75 -14.21 -17.59
C TYR A 76 0.30 -14.63 -18.99
N ASP A 77 1.04 -14.16 -20.00
CA ASP A 77 0.74 -14.40 -21.42
C ASP A 77 -0.64 -13.89 -21.87
N VAL A 78 -1.27 -13.00 -21.09
CA VAL A 78 -2.60 -12.44 -21.37
C VAL A 78 -3.66 -13.55 -21.57
N ASP A 79 -3.57 -14.62 -20.77
CA ASP A 79 -4.48 -15.78 -20.83
C ASP A 79 -5.07 -16.11 -19.45
N PRO A 80 -6.14 -15.41 -19.02
CA PRO A 80 -6.77 -15.64 -17.72
C PRO A 80 -7.33 -17.06 -17.52
N LYS A 81 -7.66 -17.74 -18.61
CA LYS A 81 -8.23 -19.10 -18.56
C LYS A 81 -7.17 -20.14 -18.21
N LYS A 82 -5.97 -20.00 -18.77
CA LYS A 82 -4.87 -20.93 -18.51
C LYS A 82 -4.03 -20.56 -17.30
N ASN A 83 -3.95 -19.28 -16.98
CA ASN A 83 -2.94 -18.76 -16.07
C ASN A 83 -3.57 -17.95 -14.92
N PRO A 84 -4.44 -18.53 -14.06
CA PRO A 84 -5.02 -17.81 -12.93
C PRO A 84 -3.91 -17.27 -12.01
N ILE A 85 -4.10 -16.06 -11.50
CA ILE A 85 -3.12 -15.36 -10.66
C ILE A 85 -3.21 -15.91 -9.23
N SER A 86 -2.04 -16.21 -8.64
CA SER A 86 -1.92 -16.52 -7.22
C SER A 86 -0.69 -15.83 -6.65
N ILE A 87 -0.89 -14.96 -5.67
CA ILE A 87 0.19 -14.21 -5.00
C ILE A 87 0.08 -14.48 -3.51
N THR A 88 1.09 -15.09 -2.91
CA THR A 88 1.14 -15.37 -1.46
C THR A 88 2.33 -14.67 -0.82
N VAL A 89 2.07 -13.88 0.22
CA VAL A 89 3.11 -13.25 1.04
C VAL A 89 3.03 -13.81 2.45
N THR A 90 4.13 -14.37 2.94
CA THR A 90 4.25 -14.89 4.30
C THR A 90 4.98 -13.89 5.20
N LEU A 91 4.32 -13.51 6.28
CA LEU A 91 4.82 -12.63 7.32
C LEU A 91 5.27 -13.46 8.53
N ALA A 92 6.46 -13.19 9.05
CA ALA A 92 6.89 -13.71 10.35
C ALA A 92 7.08 -12.54 11.32
N ASP A 93 7.29 -12.86 12.60
CA ASP A 93 7.48 -11.87 13.67
C ASP A 93 6.24 -10.94 13.76
N ILE A 94 5.07 -11.54 13.57
CA ILE A 94 3.76 -10.87 13.53
C ILE A 94 3.32 -10.37 14.91
N PRO A 95 2.48 -9.32 15.00
CA PRO A 95 1.97 -8.82 16.27
C PRO A 95 1.33 -9.92 17.13
N SER A 96 1.56 -9.91 18.44
CA SER A 96 1.02 -10.92 19.36
C SER A 96 -0.51 -11.00 19.34
N GLU A 97 -1.19 -9.88 19.09
CA GLU A 97 -2.65 -9.85 18.90
C GLU A 97 -3.12 -10.74 17.73
N PHE A 98 -2.30 -10.94 16.70
CA PHE A 98 -2.63 -11.80 15.57
C PHE A 98 -2.56 -13.28 15.94
N LEU A 99 -1.72 -13.64 16.92
CA LEU A 99 -1.53 -15.01 17.39
C LEU A 99 -2.68 -15.53 18.24
N ARG A 100 -3.60 -14.67 18.67
CA ARG A 100 -4.75 -15.09 19.49
C ARG A 100 -5.69 -16.00 18.69
N ASN A 101 -6.24 -17.01 19.37
CA ASN A 101 -7.10 -18.02 18.75
C ASN A 101 -8.45 -17.45 18.25
N ASP A 102 -8.94 -16.39 18.88
CA ASP A 102 -10.13 -15.64 18.44
C ASP A 102 -9.83 -14.67 17.27
N ARG A 103 -8.57 -14.62 16.82
CA ARG A 103 -8.09 -13.82 15.69
C ARG A 103 -7.56 -14.74 14.59
N TYR A 104 -6.23 -14.83 14.44
CA TYR A 104 -5.60 -15.56 13.35
C TYR A 104 -4.74 -16.76 13.81
N GLY A 105 -4.62 -16.99 15.12
CA GLY A 105 -3.76 -18.02 15.71
C GLY A 105 -3.96 -19.41 15.08
N ASN A 106 -5.23 -19.82 14.91
CA ASN A 106 -5.60 -21.12 14.34
C ASN A 106 -5.21 -21.29 12.86
N TYR A 107 -4.93 -20.18 12.16
CA TYR A 107 -4.62 -20.16 10.73
C TYR A 107 -3.13 -19.91 10.44
N THR A 108 -2.31 -19.74 11.48
CA THR A 108 -0.87 -19.57 11.35
C THR A 108 -0.20 -20.80 10.73
N ARG A 109 1.02 -20.59 10.23
CA ARG A 109 1.93 -21.59 9.67
C ARG A 109 3.25 -21.51 10.43
N GLY A 110 4.05 -22.57 10.38
CA GLY A 110 5.38 -22.60 10.99
C GLY A 110 6.45 -22.15 10.01
N TRP A 111 7.19 -21.09 10.32
CA TRP A 111 8.37 -20.65 9.57
C TRP A 111 9.65 -21.03 10.32
N HIS A 112 10.58 -21.71 9.66
CA HIS A 112 11.89 -22.01 10.24
C HIS A 112 12.96 -21.12 9.61
N GLY A 113 13.54 -20.22 10.42
CA GLY A 113 14.46 -19.18 9.92
C GLY A 113 15.75 -19.72 9.30
N GLU A 114 16.33 -20.78 9.86
CA GLU A 114 17.64 -21.31 9.39
C GLU A 114 17.53 -22.12 8.10
N THR A 115 16.57 -23.05 8.04
CA THR A 115 16.31 -23.89 6.87
C THR A 115 15.49 -23.17 5.79
N GLN A 116 14.93 -22.00 6.11
CA GLN A 116 14.02 -21.22 5.26
C GLN A 116 12.81 -22.04 4.76
N THR A 117 12.32 -22.94 5.61
CA THR A 117 11.18 -23.83 5.30
C THR A 117 9.90 -23.39 5.97
N LEU A 118 8.78 -23.69 5.33
CA LEU A 118 7.44 -23.39 5.81
C LEU A 118 6.64 -24.69 5.98
N GLU A 119 6.20 -24.95 7.20
CA GLU A 119 5.29 -26.04 7.58
C GLU A 119 3.89 -25.46 7.88
N ASP A 120 2.85 -26.28 7.81
CA ASP A 120 1.48 -25.80 7.98
C ASP A 120 1.07 -25.59 9.44
N GLU A 121 1.89 -26.07 10.37
CA GLU A 121 1.73 -25.87 11.81
C GLU A 121 3.00 -25.25 12.40
N PRO A 122 2.88 -24.26 13.30
CA PRO A 122 4.00 -23.80 14.10
C PRO A 122 4.41 -24.89 15.10
N ASP A 123 5.72 -25.01 15.31
CA ASP A 123 6.32 -25.93 16.28
C ASP A 123 7.62 -25.28 16.79
N GLU A 124 7.49 -24.50 17.86
CA GLU A 124 8.60 -23.77 18.46
C GLU A 124 9.71 -24.71 18.94
N ALA A 125 9.37 -25.93 19.38
CA ALA A 125 10.36 -26.92 19.83
C ALA A 125 11.25 -27.41 18.68
N ARG A 126 10.70 -27.46 17.46
CA ARG A 126 11.44 -27.75 16.22
C ARG A 126 11.96 -26.49 15.50
N GLY A 127 11.86 -25.30 16.11
CA GLY A 127 12.35 -24.05 15.53
C GLY A 127 11.41 -23.40 14.50
N PHE A 128 10.17 -23.86 14.39
CA PHE A 128 9.14 -23.30 13.51
C PHE A 128 8.31 -22.23 14.23
N GLN A 129 8.73 -20.97 14.09
CA GLN A 129 8.02 -19.83 14.67
C GLN A 129 6.69 -19.54 13.94
N PRO A 130 5.69 -18.97 14.61
CA PRO A 130 4.44 -18.57 13.98
C PRO A 130 4.63 -17.56 12.85
N ALA A 131 3.96 -17.82 11.72
CA ALA A 131 3.92 -16.98 10.55
C ALA A 131 2.51 -16.93 9.96
N LEU A 132 2.16 -15.82 9.31
CA LEU A 132 0.87 -15.62 8.66
C LEU A 132 1.07 -15.48 7.15
N SER A 133 0.47 -16.38 6.37
CA SER A 133 0.47 -16.26 4.91
C SER A 133 -0.82 -15.59 4.45
N VAL A 134 -0.70 -14.53 3.66
CA VAL A 134 -1.84 -13.83 3.04
C VAL A 134 -1.76 -14.07 1.55
N ARG A 135 -2.88 -14.48 0.95
CA ARG A 135 -2.98 -14.79 -0.47
C ARG A 135 -4.00 -13.91 -1.16
N LEU A 136 -3.64 -13.48 -2.36
CA LEU A 136 -4.51 -12.92 -3.38
C LEU A 136 -4.63 -13.93 -4.53
N THR A 137 -5.85 -14.24 -4.94
CA THR A 137 -6.13 -15.03 -6.15
C THR A 137 -7.06 -14.25 -7.08
N VAL A 138 -6.83 -14.37 -8.39
CA VAL A 138 -7.71 -13.82 -9.43
C VAL A 138 -7.85 -14.87 -10.51
N ASP A 139 -9.07 -15.21 -10.87
CA ASP A 139 -9.36 -16.15 -11.94
C ASP A 139 -9.85 -15.44 -13.21
N GLN A 140 -10.28 -16.22 -14.20
CA GLN A 140 -10.81 -15.71 -15.48
C GLN A 140 -12.04 -14.78 -15.35
N THR A 141 -12.67 -14.69 -14.17
CA THR A 141 -13.77 -13.74 -13.93
C THR A 141 -13.28 -12.33 -13.61
N LEU A 142 -11.96 -12.15 -13.43
CA LEU A 142 -11.30 -10.91 -12.99
C LEU A 142 -11.67 -10.49 -11.56
N GLU A 143 -12.43 -11.33 -10.84
CA GLU A 143 -12.75 -11.11 -9.44
C GLU A 143 -11.57 -11.50 -8.55
N ALA A 144 -11.17 -10.58 -7.70
CA ALA A 144 -10.05 -10.77 -6.78
C ALA A 144 -10.53 -11.25 -5.41
N GLU A 145 -9.90 -12.32 -4.92
CA GLU A 145 -10.13 -12.86 -3.59
C GLU A 145 -8.88 -12.73 -2.73
N TRP A 146 -9.06 -12.21 -1.52
CA TRP A 146 -8.00 -12.12 -0.52
C TRP A 146 -8.37 -12.92 0.72
N GLY A 147 -7.41 -13.67 1.24
CA GLY A 147 -7.56 -14.41 2.50
C GLY A 147 -6.25 -14.89 3.09
N ILE A 148 -6.33 -15.36 4.33
CA ILE A 148 -5.25 -16.01 5.06
C ILE A 148 -5.12 -17.43 4.52
N PHE A 149 -3.95 -17.73 3.98
CA PHE A 149 -3.65 -19.00 3.36
C PHE A 149 -3.00 -19.98 4.34
N ASN A 150 -3.57 -21.18 4.41
CA ASN A 150 -2.97 -22.36 5.01
C ASN A 150 -3.39 -23.57 4.17
N ARG A 151 -2.47 -24.49 3.85
CA ARG A 151 -2.80 -25.67 3.03
C ARG A 151 -3.88 -26.55 3.66
N ARG A 152 -4.03 -26.53 4.98
CA ARG A 152 -5.11 -27.22 5.69
C ARG A 152 -6.48 -26.66 5.28
N LEU A 153 -6.63 -25.33 5.29
CA LEU A 153 -7.86 -24.65 4.90
C LEU A 153 -8.22 -24.88 3.43
N GLU A 154 -7.21 -24.90 2.56
CA GLU A 154 -7.37 -25.17 1.13
C GLU A 154 -7.92 -26.59 0.89
N LYS A 155 -7.41 -27.60 1.61
CA LYS A 155 -7.91 -28.98 1.53
C LYS A 155 -9.32 -29.15 2.07
N GLU A 156 -9.71 -28.34 3.06
CA GLU A 156 -11.06 -28.37 3.64
C GLU A 156 -12.10 -27.67 2.74
N GLY A 157 -11.69 -27.01 1.65
CA GLY A 157 -12.60 -26.29 0.74
C GLY A 157 -13.31 -25.12 1.40
N LYS A 158 -12.83 -24.66 2.57
CA LYS A 158 -13.41 -23.53 3.30
C LYS A 158 -12.92 -22.23 2.69
N ARG A 159 -13.80 -21.23 2.68
CA ARG A 159 -13.43 -19.85 2.31
C ARG A 159 -12.30 -19.38 3.24
N LEU A 160 -11.24 -18.83 2.65
CA LEU A 160 -10.10 -18.32 3.41
C LEU A 160 -10.56 -17.15 4.32
N PRO A 161 -10.23 -17.17 5.62
CA PRO A 161 -10.50 -16.05 6.52
C PRO A 161 -9.80 -14.79 6.02
N SER A 162 -10.45 -13.62 6.01
CA SER A 162 -9.81 -12.38 5.58
C SER A 162 -9.22 -11.60 6.75
N LEU A 163 -8.10 -10.91 6.50
CA LEU A 163 -7.64 -9.85 7.40
C LEU A 163 -8.68 -8.74 7.53
N SER A 164 -8.90 -8.26 8.76
CA SER A 164 -9.69 -7.06 9.00
C SER A 164 -9.05 -5.83 8.34
N TYR A 165 -9.84 -4.77 8.11
CA TYR A 165 -9.31 -3.54 7.51
C TYR A 165 -8.17 -2.93 8.35
N ASN A 166 -8.32 -2.89 9.67
CA ASN A 166 -7.31 -2.30 10.56
C ASN A 166 -6.01 -3.13 10.56
N ASP A 167 -6.13 -4.45 10.69
CA ASP A 167 -4.97 -5.35 10.72
C ASP A 167 -4.22 -5.32 9.39
N ARG A 168 -4.96 -5.23 8.27
CA ARG A 168 -4.37 -5.05 6.95
C ARG A 168 -3.58 -3.74 6.86
N GLN A 169 -4.10 -2.62 7.39
CA GLN A 169 -3.37 -1.34 7.42
C GLN A 169 -2.11 -1.38 8.29
N GLU A 170 -2.13 -2.18 9.37
CA GLU A 170 -0.98 -2.39 10.25
C GLU A 170 0.19 -3.04 9.49
N VAL A 171 -0.08 -4.15 8.80
CA VAL A 171 0.94 -4.94 8.08
C VAL A 171 1.21 -4.47 6.65
N MET A 172 0.42 -3.54 6.10
CA MET A 172 0.59 -3.05 4.73
C MET A 172 1.96 -2.36 4.55
N PRO A 173 2.75 -2.77 3.54
CA PRO A 173 4.01 -2.10 3.21
C PRO A 173 3.81 -0.65 2.80
N SER A 174 4.79 0.21 3.11
CA SER A 174 4.83 1.58 2.58
C SER A 174 5.73 1.65 1.36
N ARG A 175 5.21 2.14 0.22
CA ARG A 175 5.95 2.19 -1.05
C ARG A 175 6.47 3.58 -1.38
N LEU A 176 7.79 3.73 -1.46
CA LEU A 176 8.45 4.85 -2.12
C LEU A 176 8.58 4.54 -3.62
N GLY A 177 7.53 4.88 -4.38
CA GLY A 177 7.50 4.73 -5.84
C GLY A 177 7.72 6.04 -6.60
N PRO A 178 7.54 6.04 -7.94
CA PRO A 178 7.62 7.25 -8.77
C PRO A 178 6.60 8.33 -8.35
N TYR A 179 5.44 7.94 -7.83
CA TYR A 179 4.40 8.84 -7.31
C TYR A 179 4.55 9.07 -5.79
N ALA A 180 5.72 9.53 -5.35
CA ALA A 180 6.01 9.73 -3.92
C ALA A 180 5.20 10.88 -3.27
N ASP A 181 4.72 11.83 -4.06
CA ASP A 181 3.99 13.02 -3.61
C ASP A 181 2.70 12.72 -2.85
N HIS A 182 2.05 11.58 -3.11
CA HIS A 182 0.87 11.14 -2.36
C HIS A 182 1.14 10.97 -0.85
N HIS A 183 2.39 10.71 -0.46
CA HIS A 183 2.82 10.62 0.93
C HIS A 183 3.01 11.99 1.60
N LEU A 184 3.02 13.10 0.84
CA LEU A 184 3.07 14.48 1.35
C LEU A 184 1.68 15.08 1.59
N GLY A 185 0.67 14.23 1.80
CA GLY A 185 -0.62 14.63 2.33
C GLY A 185 -1.31 13.49 3.06
N TRP A 186 -2.53 13.74 3.56
CA TRP A 186 -3.30 12.77 4.37
C TRP A 186 -4.24 11.92 3.52
N GLY A 187 -3.78 11.54 2.33
CA GLY A 187 -4.48 10.56 1.50
C GLY A 187 -4.57 9.20 2.19
N ARG A 188 -5.49 8.34 1.73
CA ARG A 188 -5.49 6.92 2.11
C ARG A 188 -4.12 6.32 1.77
N LEU A 189 -3.63 5.43 2.62
CA LEU A 189 -2.31 4.77 2.47
C LEU A 189 -1.09 5.70 2.56
N SER A 190 -1.29 7.01 2.79
CA SER A 190 -0.17 7.92 2.98
C SER A 190 0.54 7.68 4.30
N VAL A 191 1.85 7.94 4.32
CA VAL A 191 2.69 7.85 5.52
C VAL A 191 2.22 8.83 6.59
N LEU A 192 1.85 10.05 6.21
CA LEU A 192 1.32 11.07 7.13
C LEU A 192 0.02 10.61 7.80
N ASN A 193 -0.89 9.97 7.03
CA ASN A 193 -2.10 9.40 7.61
C ASN A 193 -1.78 8.25 8.58
N LYS A 194 -0.74 7.45 8.34
CA LYS A 194 -0.34 6.33 9.22
C LYS A 194 0.29 6.78 10.55
N ILE A 195 0.98 7.91 10.57
CA ILE A 195 1.58 8.47 11.80
C ILE A 195 0.65 9.39 12.60
N THR A 196 -0.53 9.69 12.07
CA THR A 196 -1.50 10.57 12.75
C THR A 196 -2.39 9.76 13.68
N GLU A 197 -2.31 10.03 14.98
CA GLU A 197 -3.06 9.30 16.00
C GLU A 197 -4.57 9.63 15.98
N ASP A 198 -4.94 10.90 15.75
CA ASP A 198 -6.35 11.34 15.70
C ASP A 198 -6.90 11.50 14.28
N ALA A 199 -7.25 10.39 13.66
CA ALA A 199 -7.94 10.39 12.36
C ALA A 199 -9.40 10.90 12.43
N LYS A 200 -10.00 11.04 13.62
CA LYS A 200 -11.38 11.54 13.76
C LYS A 200 -11.43 13.06 13.76
N GLY A 201 -10.47 13.72 14.41
CA GLY A 201 -10.34 15.18 14.42
C GLY A 201 -10.23 15.79 13.01
N SER A 202 -9.42 15.18 12.13
CA SER A 202 -9.27 15.65 10.74
C SER A 202 -10.59 15.60 9.94
N ARG A 203 -11.43 14.57 10.16
CA ARG A 203 -12.74 14.46 9.50
C ARG A 203 -13.72 15.52 9.99
N ALA A 204 -13.72 15.81 11.28
CA ALA A 204 -14.55 16.86 11.86
C ALA A 204 -14.18 18.24 11.30
N LEU A 205 -12.88 18.54 11.20
CA LEU A 205 -12.37 19.78 10.60
C LEU A 205 -12.79 19.91 9.13
N LEU A 206 -12.67 18.85 8.33
CA LEU A 206 -13.10 18.86 6.93
C LEU A 206 -14.62 19.04 6.78
N ALA A 207 -15.41 18.40 7.65
CA ALA A 207 -16.86 18.56 7.64
C ALA A 207 -17.26 20.01 7.93
N GLU A 208 -16.60 20.65 8.90
CA GLU A 208 -16.84 22.05 9.22
C GLU A 208 -16.41 22.99 8.09
N ALA A 209 -15.23 22.77 7.50
CA ALA A 209 -14.79 23.52 6.33
C ALA A 209 -15.80 23.41 5.16
N GLY A 210 -16.36 22.22 4.94
CA GLY A 210 -17.42 22.02 3.96
C GLY A 210 -18.71 22.80 4.27
N ARG A 211 -19.13 22.87 5.54
CA ARG A 211 -20.28 23.68 5.96
C ARG A 211 -20.03 25.16 5.70
N ILE A 212 -18.85 25.67 6.07
CA ILE A 212 -18.45 27.06 5.83
C ILE A 212 -18.42 27.36 4.33
N ALA A 213 -17.78 26.52 3.52
CA ALA A 213 -17.72 26.71 2.07
C ALA A 213 -19.12 26.73 1.43
N ARG A 214 -20.03 25.83 1.86
CA ARG A 214 -21.41 25.82 1.40
C ARG A 214 -22.15 27.10 1.81
N ALA A 215 -21.97 27.56 3.05
CA ALA A 215 -22.59 28.79 3.54
C ALA A 215 -22.07 30.02 2.77
N GLU A 216 -20.76 30.11 2.54
CA GLU A 216 -20.12 31.21 1.82
C GLU A 216 -20.59 31.29 0.37
N PHE A 217 -20.56 30.15 -0.35
CA PHE A 217 -21.09 30.07 -1.72
C PHE A 217 -22.57 30.45 -1.79
N SER A 218 -23.35 30.08 -0.77
CA SER A 218 -24.79 30.37 -0.72
C SER A 218 -25.11 31.87 -0.64
N LYS A 219 -24.18 32.72 -0.19
CA LYS A 219 -24.39 34.18 -0.06
C LYS A 219 -24.67 34.86 -1.41
N GLU A 220 -23.90 34.51 -2.43
CA GLU A 220 -24.00 35.15 -3.76
C GLU A 220 -24.72 34.28 -4.79
N SER A 221 -24.76 32.96 -4.60
CA SER A 221 -25.37 32.02 -5.55
C SER A 221 -26.85 32.31 -5.85
N LYS A 222 -27.62 32.76 -4.85
CA LYS A 222 -29.05 33.08 -5.03
C LYS A 222 -29.25 34.17 -6.08
N ALA A 223 -28.41 35.21 -6.05
CA ALA A 223 -28.48 36.30 -7.03
C ALA A 223 -27.93 35.84 -8.39
N LEU A 224 -26.80 35.14 -8.38
CA LEU A 224 -26.11 34.70 -9.59
C LEU A 224 -26.96 33.76 -10.47
N PHE A 225 -27.72 32.85 -9.86
CA PHE A 225 -28.49 31.81 -10.56
C PHE A 225 -30.00 32.03 -10.58
N ALA A 226 -30.51 33.17 -10.08
CA ALA A 226 -31.93 33.42 -9.88
C ALA A 226 -32.80 33.12 -11.12
N GLU A 227 -32.41 33.66 -12.28
CA GLU A 227 -33.20 33.53 -13.51
C GLU A 227 -33.23 32.09 -14.04
N VAL A 228 -32.08 31.41 -13.99
CA VAL A 228 -31.97 30.00 -14.42
C VAL A 228 -32.79 29.09 -13.50
N ILE A 229 -32.74 29.32 -12.19
CA ILE A 229 -33.53 28.58 -11.20
C ILE A 229 -35.03 28.77 -11.45
N LYS A 230 -35.47 30.00 -11.76
CA LYS A 230 -36.86 30.30 -12.11
C LYS A 230 -37.31 29.53 -13.34
N GLN A 231 -36.51 29.51 -14.40
CA GLN A 231 -36.79 28.76 -15.62
C GLN A 231 -36.86 27.25 -15.36
N ALA A 232 -35.89 26.72 -14.62
CA ALA A 232 -35.86 25.30 -14.23
C ALA A 232 -37.11 24.90 -13.43
N LYS A 233 -37.56 25.76 -12.51
CA LYS A 233 -38.79 25.54 -11.75
C LYS A 233 -40.03 25.50 -12.65
N CYS A 234 -40.19 26.46 -13.57
CA CYS A 234 -41.30 26.46 -14.52
C CYS A 234 -41.31 25.21 -15.40
N ALA A 235 -40.14 24.79 -15.90
CA ALA A 235 -40.01 23.58 -16.71
C ALA A 235 -40.39 22.31 -15.93
N ALA A 236 -39.93 22.19 -14.67
CA ALA A 236 -40.28 21.07 -13.80
C ALA A 236 -41.79 21.01 -13.52
N GLN A 237 -42.41 22.15 -13.20
CA GLN A 237 -43.85 22.25 -12.95
C GLN A 237 -44.69 21.91 -14.19
N ALA A 238 -44.26 22.31 -15.38
CA ALA A 238 -44.95 21.98 -16.64
C ALA A 238 -45.01 20.47 -16.92
N LEU A 239 -44.06 19.69 -16.38
CA LEU A 239 -44.01 18.23 -16.48
C LEU A 239 -44.60 17.52 -15.25
N GLY A 240 -45.24 18.25 -14.33
CA GLY A 240 -45.85 17.69 -13.13
C GLY A 240 -44.86 17.29 -12.04
N VAL A 241 -43.61 17.77 -12.11
CA VAL A 241 -42.62 17.55 -11.05
C VAL A 241 -42.84 18.56 -9.93
N ALA A 242 -43.09 18.06 -8.72
CA ALA A 242 -43.26 18.90 -7.55
C ALA A 242 -41.91 19.47 -7.09
N VAL A 243 -41.76 20.79 -7.18
CA VAL A 243 -40.61 21.56 -6.70
C VAL A 243 -41.10 22.70 -5.81
N THR A 244 -40.40 22.93 -4.69
CA THR A 244 -40.74 23.97 -3.72
C THR A 244 -40.26 25.35 -4.16
N ASP A 245 -40.71 26.39 -3.45
CA ASP A 245 -40.23 27.76 -3.64
C ASP A 245 -38.77 27.96 -3.17
N ASP A 246 -38.24 27.02 -2.38
CA ASP A 246 -36.87 27.06 -1.85
C ASP A 246 -35.85 26.37 -2.79
N LEU A 247 -36.17 26.28 -4.09
CA LEU A 247 -35.23 25.80 -5.08
C LEU A 247 -34.04 26.77 -5.17
N GLN A 248 -32.84 26.30 -4.86
CA GLN A 248 -31.64 27.14 -4.78
C GLN A 248 -30.40 26.39 -5.26
N ALA A 249 -29.47 27.13 -5.86
CA ALA A 249 -28.14 26.62 -6.18
C ALA A 249 -27.29 26.61 -4.90
N MET A 250 -26.67 25.47 -4.59
CA MET A 250 -25.78 25.33 -3.44
C MET A 250 -24.53 24.57 -3.84
N LEU A 251 -23.45 24.75 -3.07
CA LEU A 251 -22.24 23.96 -3.26
C LEU A 251 -22.47 22.51 -2.81
N ASP A 252 -22.33 21.57 -3.73
CA ASP A 252 -22.32 20.14 -3.41
C ASP A 252 -20.94 19.72 -2.90
N ILE A 253 -20.83 19.59 -1.58
CA ILE A 253 -19.58 19.20 -0.91
C ILE A 253 -19.11 17.79 -1.30
N GLN A 254 -20.02 16.88 -1.66
CA GLN A 254 -19.64 15.55 -2.11
C GLN A 254 -19.00 15.60 -3.51
N ALA A 255 -19.54 16.43 -4.39
CA ALA A 255 -18.96 16.67 -5.73
C ALA A 255 -17.60 17.37 -5.66
N VAL A 256 -17.40 18.27 -4.69
CA VAL A 256 -16.10 18.96 -4.46
C VAL A 256 -15.03 18.00 -3.91
N GLY A 257 -15.42 16.88 -3.30
CA GLY A 257 -14.49 15.83 -2.90
C GLY A 257 -13.64 16.15 -1.67
N LEU A 258 -14.17 16.93 -0.71
CA LEU A 258 -13.50 17.24 0.56
C LEU A 258 -13.25 15.95 1.37
N SER A 259 -12.03 15.43 1.28
CA SER A 259 -11.59 14.20 1.94
C SER A 259 -10.13 14.33 2.37
N GLY A 260 -9.57 13.32 3.06
CA GLY A 260 -8.16 13.33 3.45
C GLY A 260 -7.19 13.55 2.28
N ARG A 261 -7.57 13.20 1.04
CA ARG A 261 -6.78 13.50 -0.16
C ARG A 261 -6.58 15.00 -0.40
N GLY A 262 -7.53 15.83 0.02
CA GLY A 262 -7.50 17.28 -0.07
C GLY A 262 -6.64 17.96 0.99
N ILE A 263 -6.07 17.20 1.93
CA ILE A 263 -5.11 17.72 2.91
C ILE A 263 -3.69 17.38 2.43
N SER A 264 -2.85 18.39 2.32
CA SER A 264 -1.42 18.28 2.02
C SER A 264 -0.58 18.97 3.08
N LEU A 265 0.70 18.61 3.14
CA LEU A 265 1.69 19.35 3.90
C LEU A 265 2.07 20.61 3.11
N HIS A 266 2.03 21.78 3.75
CA HIS A 266 2.40 23.05 3.14
C HIS A 266 3.57 23.68 3.89
N GLU A 267 4.47 24.34 3.16
CA GLU A 267 5.38 25.33 3.72
C GLU A 267 4.83 26.72 3.38
N LYS A 268 4.38 27.46 4.40
CA LYS A 268 3.56 28.67 4.23
C LYS A 268 2.30 28.31 3.39
N ASN A 269 2.18 28.86 2.18
CA ASN A 269 1.08 28.58 1.28
C ASN A 269 1.46 27.62 0.14
N LEU A 270 2.72 27.17 0.06
CA LEU A 270 3.18 26.28 -1.00
C LEU A 270 2.95 24.81 -0.61
N PRO A 271 2.12 24.04 -1.35
CA PRO A 271 1.97 22.61 -1.09
C PRO A 271 3.28 21.89 -1.42
N LEU A 272 3.80 21.12 -0.46
CA LEU A 272 5.07 20.38 -0.63
C LEU A 272 5.00 19.27 -1.68
N ARG A 273 3.80 18.89 -2.13
CA ARG A 273 3.63 18.02 -3.32
C ARG A 273 4.23 18.63 -4.59
N GLN A 274 4.44 19.95 -4.63
CA GLN A 274 5.10 20.64 -5.74
C GLN A 274 6.64 20.67 -5.63
N LEU A 275 7.23 20.03 -4.62
CA LEU A 275 8.69 19.90 -4.52
C LEU A 275 9.24 19.17 -5.75
N GLY A 276 10.43 19.58 -6.18
CA GLY A 276 11.18 18.83 -7.19
C GLY A 276 11.38 17.36 -6.76
N LEU A 277 11.37 16.46 -7.75
CA LEU A 277 11.37 15.01 -7.55
C LEU A 277 12.36 14.52 -6.48
N GLY A 278 13.61 14.97 -6.53
CA GLY A 278 14.63 14.56 -5.58
C GLY A 278 14.35 15.01 -4.15
N SER A 279 13.88 16.24 -3.96
CA SER A 279 13.50 16.76 -2.64
C SER A 279 12.25 16.05 -2.10
N SER A 280 11.25 15.82 -2.95
CA SER A 280 10.04 15.06 -2.60
C SER A 280 10.40 13.65 -2.13
N ARG A 281 11.20 12.90 -2.90
CA ARG A 281 11.62 11.53 -2.54
C ARG A 281 12.42 11.48 -1.24
N LEU A 282 13.32 12.44 -1.00
CA LEU A 282 14.06 12.51 0.27
C LEU A 282 13.14 12.79 1.45
N PHE A 283 12.22 13.74 1.30
CA PHE A 283 11.27 14.09 2.36
C PHE A 283 10.40 12.89 2.72
N VAL A 284 9.86 12.20 1.70
CA VAL A 284 9.05 11.01 1.88
C VAL A 284 9.85 9.86 2.49
N ALA A 285 11.10 9.65 2.07
CA ALA A 285 11.98 8.65 2.69
C ALA A 285 12.20 8.95 4.19
N ALA A 286 12.37 10.23 4.55
CA ALA A 286 12.49 10.65 5.96
C ALA A 286 11.19 10.43 6.74
N LEU A 287 10.03 10.75 6.15
CA LEU A 287 8.73 10.47 6.78
C LEU A 287 8.51 8.97 6.97
N GLN A 288 8.84 8.15 5.97
CA GLN A 288 8.76 6.69 6.07
C GLN A 288 9.68 6.18 7.16
N ASP A 289 10.90 6.70 7.26
CA ASP A 289 11.82 6.39 8.35
C ASP A 289 11.23 6.72 9.71
N GLN A 290 10.59 7.87 9.87
CA GLN A 290 9.89 8.24 11.10
C GLN A 290 8.71 7.30 11.38
N ALA A 291 7.90 7.00 10.36
CA ALA A 291 6.73 6.14 10.45
C ALA A 291 7.06 4.66 10.74
N ARG A 292 8.33 4.25 10.66
CA ARG A 292 8.79 2.90 11.03
C ARG A 292 8.51 2.50 12.47
N VAL A 293 8.17 3.45 13.34
CA VAL A 293 7.64 3.10 14.67
C VAL A 293 6.36 2.26 14.53
N ASN A 294 5.54 2.55 13.51
CA ASN A 294 4.19 1.98 13.30
C ASN A 294 4.07 1.10 12.04
N ALA A 295 5.08 1.04 11.17
CA ALA A 295 5.09 0.24 9.93
C ALA A 295 6.43 -0.49 9.76
N SER A 296 6.44 -1.81 9.65
CA SER A 296 7.71 -2.56 9.65
C SER A 296 8.32 -2.82 8.26
N ILE A 297 7.53 -2.71 7.17
CA ILE A 297 7.98 -3.06 5.81
C ILE A 297 7.91 -1.84 4.89
N ALA A 298 9.02 -1.55 4.20
CA ALA A 298 9.09 -0.54 3.14
C ALA A 298 9.36 -1.21 1.77
N LEU A 299 8.83 -0.64 0.70
CA LEU A 299 9.14 -1.02 -0.68
C LEU A 299 9.72 0.22 -1.36
N ILE A 300 10.89 0.15 -1.99
CA ILE A 300 11.53 1.33 -2.59
C ILE A 300 11.83 1.07 -4.06
N ASP A 301 10.99 1.59 -4.92
CA ASP A 301 11.14 1.45 -6.36
C ASP A 301 12.13 2.49 -6.90
N GLU A 302 13.03 2.06 -7.77
CA GLU A 302 14.06 2.90 -8.43
C GLU A 302 14.69 3.94 -7.49
N VAL A 303 15.45 3.51 -6.48
CA VAL A 303 16.04 4.44 -5.49
C VAL A 303 16.94 5.50 -6.12
N GLU A 304 17.52 5.19 -7.27
CA GLU A 304 18.33 6.11 -8.06
C GLU A 304 17.54 7.23 -8.73
N HIS A 305 16.23 7.06 -8.90
CA HIS A 305 15.41 7.96 -9.70
C HIS A 305 15.26 9.33 -9.03
N GLY A 306 15.71 10.38 -9.71
CA GLY A 306 15.62 11.76 -9.25
C GLY A 306 16.57 12.13 -8.10
N LEU A 307 17.54 11.27 -7.74
CA LEU A 307 18.51 11.55 -6.68
C LEU A 307 19.95 11.56 -7.19
N GLU A 308 20.71 12.58 -6.78
CA GLU A 308 22.15 12.64 -7.02
C GLU A 308 22.89 11.53 -6.21
N PRO A 309 24.05 11.02 -6.67
CA PRO A 309 24.73 9.89 -6.02
C PRO A 309 24.98 10.06 -4.51
N HIS A 310 25.36 11.27 -4.08
CA HIS A 310 25.60 11.55 -2.66
C HIS A 310 24.30 11.53 -1.83
N ARG A 311 23.16 11.89 -2.42
CA ARG A 311 21.83 11.81 -1.80
C ARG A 311 21.37 10.36 -1.70
N ILE A 312 21.58 9.54 -2.73
CA ILE A 312 21.33 8.10 -2.69
C ILE A 312 22.12 7.47 -1.53
N ALA A 313 23.43 7.76 -1.46
CA ALA A 313 24.28 7.23 -0.39
C ALA A 313 23.83 7.68 1.02
N ARG A 314 23.25 8.89 1.15
CA ARG A 314 22.69 9.39 2.42
C ARG A 314 21.41 8.65 2.79
N VAL A 315 20.48 8.47 1.84
CA VAL A 315 19.25 7.69 2.06
C VAL A 315 19.62 6.27 2.46
N LEU A 316 20.44 5.58 1.67
CA LEU A 316 20.86 4.20 1.97
C LEU A 316 21.51 4.07 3.35
N ARG A 317 22.33 5.05 3.76
CA ARG A 317 22.92 5.08 5.11
C ARG A 317 21.86 5.24 6.20
N GLN A 318 20.87 6.11 6.00
CA GLN A 318 19.76 6.27 6.96
C GLN A 318 18.87 5.02 7.02
N LEU A 319 18.60 4.38 5.89
CA LEU A 319 17.84 3.12 5.85
C LEU A 319 18.57 1.96 6.54
N LYS A 320 19.91 1.92 6.43
CA LYS A 320 20.77 0.92 7.08
C LYS A 320 20.99 1.20 8.56
N ALA A 321 20.86 2.45 9.01
CA ALA A 321 21.20 2.81 10.38
C ALA A 321 20.25 2.10 11.35
N PRO A 322 20.77 1.36 12.35
CA PRO A 322 19.94 0.81 13.40
C PRO A 322 19.27 1.97 14.15
N LYS A 323 17.97 1.84 14.45
CA LYS A 323 17.32 2.82 15.33
C LYS A 323 17.84 2.67 16.76
N LYS A 324 17.66 3.72 17.57
CA LYS A 324 18.06 3.76 18.99
C LYS A 324 17.41 2.67 19.86
N ASP A 325 16.38 1.99 19.35
CA ASP A 325 15.69 0.85 19.98
C ASP A 325 16.23 -0.52 19.53
N GLY A 326 17.28 -0.57 18.69
CA GLY A 326 17.91 -1.81 18.22
C GLY A 326 17.23 -2.47 17.02
N SER A 327 16.14 -1.91 16.50
CA SER A 327 15.43 -2.47 15.36
C SER A 327 16.00 -2.03 14.00
N ILE A 328 16.33 -2.98 13.12
CA ILE A 328 16.63 -2.72 11.69
C ILE A 328 15.35 -2.88 10.88
N LYS A 329 14.52 -1.82 10.80
CA LYS A 329 13.24 -1.85 10.07
C LYS A 329 13.36 -1.36 8.62
N ALA A 330 14.21 -2.00 7.83
CA ALA A 330 14.29 -1.67 6.41
C ALA A 330 14.39 -2.94 5.56
N PHE A 331 13.25 -3.39 5.04
CA PHE A 331 13.23 -4.04 3.75
C PHE A 331 13.26 -2.90 2.72
N SER A 332 14.25 -2.84 1.83
CA SER A 332 14.21 -1.94 0.69
C SER A 332 14.52 -2.71 -0.57
N TYR A 333 13.49 -2.90 -1.38
CA TYR A 333 13.60 -3.62 -2.64
C TYR A 333 14.00 -2.69 -3.77
N HIS A 334 15.31 -2.43 -3.90
CA HIS A 334 15.81 -1.56 -4.95
C HIS A 334 15.74 -2.24 -6.30
N ALA A 335 14.98 -1.67 -7.23
CA ALA A 335 15.08 -1.98 -8.64
C ALA A 335 16.22 -1.17 -9.27
N LEU A 336 17.45 -1.70 -9.25
CA LEU A 336 18.59 -1.03 -9.88
C LEU A 336 18.66 -1.39 -11.37
N SER A 337 18.62 -0.37 -12.24
CA SER A 337 18.81 -0.52 -13.69
C SER A 337 20.30 -0.58 -14.09
N CYS A 338 21.19 -0.04 -13.25
CA CYS A 338 22.61 0.10 -13.56
C CYS A 338 23.49 -0.34 -12.38
N CYS A 339 24.28 -1.40 -12.60
CA CYS A 339 25.21 -1.95 -11.61
C CYS A 339 26.56 -1.23 -11.71
N SER A 340 26.77 -0.16 -10.93
CA SER A 340 28.11 0.43 -10.75
C SER A 340 28.40 0.99 -9.34
N LEU A 341 27.42 1.04 -8.45
CA LEU A 341 27.67 1.39 -7.05
C LEU A 341 28.21 0.18 -6.29
N ARG A 342 29.54 0.06 -6.21
CA ARG A 342 30.21 -0.75 -5.18
C ARG A 342 29.76 -0.20 -3.82
N LEU A 343 28.75 -0.85 -3.24
CA LEU A 343 28.40 -0.74 -1.83
C LEU A 343 29.45 -1.51 -1.03
N SER A 344 30.66 -0.96 -0.99
CA SER A 344 31.76 -1.42 -0.16
C SER A 344 32.23 -0.23 0.67
N CYS A 345 31.59 -0.05 1.83
CA CYS A 345 32.13 0.59 3.03
C CYS A 345 31.23 0.21 4.20
#